data_AF-A0ABD5U9E7-F1
#
_entry.id   AF-A0ABD5U9E7-F1
#
_cell.length_a   1.000
_cell.length_b   1.000
_cell.length_c   1.000
_cell.angle_alpha   90.00
_cell.angle_beta   90.00
_cell.angle_gamma   90.00
#
_symmetry.space_group_name_H-M   'P 1'
#
loop_
_entity.id
_entity.type
_entity.pdbx_description
1 polymer ?
#
loop_
_entity_poly.entity_id
_entity_poly.type
_entity_poly.pdbx_seq_one_letter_code
_entity_poly.pdbx_strand_id
1 'polypeptide(L)'
;MATTESPAERAPVDDARDELQAAVPEAAATLRSLLDAEDERVQIRAAEAILDRAGVTKAKQTSTAVAKRDVSGEHQDTGLPF
;
A
#
# COMPACT_ATOMS: atom_id res chain seq x y z
N MET A 1 40.03 19.85 21.95
CA MET A 1 39.59 19.38 20.62
C MET A 1 38.28 20.08 20.31
N ALA A 2 38.35 21.26 19.68
CA ALA A 2 37.16 21.95 19.20
C ALA A 2 36.81 21.33 17.85
N THR A 3 35.70 20.61 17.79
CA THR A 3 35.13 20.15 16.52
C THR A 3 34.57 21.41 15.84
N THR A 4 35.36 21.99 14.94
CA THR A 4 34.89 23.06 14.05
C THR A 4 33.93 22.42 13.06
N GLU A 5 32.67 22.30 13.45
CA GLU A 5 31.57 21.93 12.55
C GLU A 5 31.34 23.12 11.63
N SER A 6 32.06 23.11 10.51
CA SER A 6 31.80 24.03 9.41
C SER A 6 30.34 23.83 8.97
N PRO A 7 29.54 24.89 8.73
CA PRO A 7 28.22 24.72 8.16
C PRO A 7 28.43 24.32 6.70
N ALA A 8 28.54 23.01 6.45
CA ALA A 8 28.39 22.51 5.10
C ALA A 8 26.98 22.94 4.67
N GLU A 9 26.88 23.82 3.66
CA GLU A 9 25.62 24.14 3.02
C GLU A 9 24.91 22.82 2.72
N ARG A 10 23.80 22.58 3.43
CA ARG A 10 23.03 21.35 3.26
C ARG A 10 22.60 21.31 1.80
N ALA A 11 22.78 20.15 1.17
CA ALA A 11 22.35 20.02 -0.20
C ALA A 11 20.82 20.18 -0.25
N PRO A 12 20.23 20.90 -1.22
CA PRO A 12 18.79 21.07 -1.32
C PRO A 12 17.99 19.75 -1.33
N VAL A 13 18.63 18.66 -1.75
CA VAL A 13 18.07 17.30 -1.74
C VAL A 13 17.93 16.69 -0.35
N ASP A 14 18.72 17.13 0.62
CA ASP A 14 18.64 16.67 2.00
C ASP A 14 17.49 17.38 2.72
N ASP A 15 17.35 18.70 2.53
CA ASP A 15 16.20 19.44 3.07
C ASP A 15 14.86 18.93 2.49
N ALA A 16 14.80 18.68 1.17
CA ALA A 16 13.61 18.09 0.54
C ALA A 16 13.28 16.68 1.05
N ARG A 17 14.30 15.90 1.46
CA ARG A 17 14.10 14.57 2.04
C ARG A 17 13.53 14.67 3.45
N ASP A 18 14.05 15.57 4.25
CA ASP A 18 13.59 15.79 5.62
C ASP A 18 12.15 16.30 5.63
N GLU A 19 11.81 17.23 4.72
CA GLU A 19 10.44 17.70 4.50
C GLU A 19 9.50 16.55 4.11
N LEU A 20 9.92 15.70 3.16
CA LEU A 20 9.13 14.54 2.75
C LEU A 20 8.95 13.54 3.91
N GLN A 21 9.99 13.29 4.70
CA GLN A 21 9.91 12.40 5.86
C GLN A 21 8.95 12.94 6.92
N ALA A 22 8.93 14.26 7.14
CA ALA A 22 8.00 14.91 8.05
C ALA A 22 6.54 14.83 7.55
N ALA A 23 6.32 14.92 6.23
CA ALA A 23 4.99 14.87 5.64
C ALA A 23 4.34 13.48 5.65
N VAL A 24 5.13 12.40 5.71
CA VAL A 24 4.63 11.02 5.70
C VAL A 24 3.66 10.71 6.86
N PRO A 25 3.98 10.98 8.14
CA PRO A 25 3.04 10.74 9.25
C PRO A 25 1.79 11.62 9.16
N GLU A 26 1.90 12.86 8.67
CA GLU A 26 0.75 13.75 8.47
C GLU A 26 -0.20 13.21 7.39
N ALA A 27 0.35 12.71 6.28
CA ALA A 27 -0.42 12.06 5.23
C ALA A 27 -1.14 10.81 5.74
N ALA A 28 -0.48 10.00 6.58
CA ALA A 28 -1.10 8.83 7.19
C ALA A 28 -2.26 9.20 8.13
N ALA A 29 -2.10 10.25 8.95
CA ALA A 29 -3.16 10.77 9.81
C ALA A 29 -4.35 11.29 8.98
N THR A 30 -4.07 11.98 7.88
CA THR A 30 -5.09 12.47 6.95
C THR A 30 -5.87 11.32 6.32
N LEU A 31 -5.19 10.30 5.81
CA LEU A 31 -5.85 9.11 5.25
C LEU A 31 -6.75 8.41 6.27
N ARG A 32 -6.33 8.33 7.53
CA ARG A 32 -7.17 7.80 8.61
C ARG A 32 -8.43 8.65 8.82
N SER A 33 -8.32 9.97 8.80
CA SER A 33 -9.49 10.86 8.93
C SER A 33 -10.45 10.74 7.75
N LEU A 34 -9.94 10.49 6.54
CA LEU A 34 -10.76 10.32 5.34
C LEU A 34 -11.57 9.01 5.33
N LEU A 35 -11.27 8.06 6.22
CA LEU A 35 -12.09 6.87 6.40
C LEU A 35 -13.47 7.18 6.99
N ASP A 36 -13.63 8.34 7.64
CA ASP A 36 -14.91 8.80 8.18
C ASP A 36 -15.57 9.85 7.27
N ALA A 37 -15.09 10.01 6.03
CA ALA A 37 -15.64 10.97 5.08
C ALA A 37 -17.10 10.61 4.69
N GLU A 38 -17.95 11.62 4.58
CA GLU A 38 -19.35 11.46 4.17
C GLU A 38 -19.49 11.01 2.71
N ASP A 39 -18.54 11.38 1.85
CA ASP A 39 -18.48 10.91 0.47
C ASP A 39 -17.87 9.50 0.41
N GLU A 40 -18.73 8.52 0.12
CA GLU A 40 -18.36 7.11 -0.01
C GLU A 40 -17.20 6.88 -0.99
N ARG A 41 -17.07 7.69 -2.06
CA ARG A 41 -15.95 7.56 -3.01
C ARG A 41 -14.63 7.94 -2.37
N VAL A 42 -14.63 8.98 -1.53
CA VAL A 42 -13.45 9.44 -0.80
C VAL A 42 -13.07 8.40 0.25
N GLN A 43 -14.05 7.88 0.98
CA GLN A 43 -13.84 6.82 1.97
C GLN A 43 -13.24 5.56 1.35
N ILE A 44 -13.79 5.08 0.22
CA ILE A 44 -13.28 3.89 -0.48
C ILE A 44 -11.83 4.11 -0.95
N ARG A 45 -11.52 5.28 -1.50
CA ARG A 45 -10.15 5.61 -1.96
C ARG A 45 -9.16 5.66 -0.80
N ALA A 46 -9.55 6.21 0.34
CA ALA A 46 -8.72 6.23 1.54
C ALA A 46 -8.46 4.80 2.06
N ALA A 47 -9.49 3.95 2.07
CA ALA A 47 -9.37 2.55 2.44
C ALA A 47 -8.44 1.77 1.49
N GLU A 48 -8.60 1.94 0.18
CA GLU A 48 -7.72 1.33 -0.84
C GLU A 48 -6.25 1.73 -0.62
N ALA A 49 -5.98 3.03 -0.44
CA ALA A 49 -4.62 3.52 -0.23
C ALA A 49 -3.95 2.94 1.03
N ILE A 50 -4.71 2.74 2.11
CA ILE A 50 -4.22 2.12 3.34
C ILE A 50 -3.96 0.62 3.14
N LEU A 51 -4.88 -0.10 2.47
CA LEU A 51 -4.73 -1.53 2.21
C LEU A 51 -3.55 -1.83 1.28
N ASP A 52 -3.36 -1.02 0.23
CA ASP A 52 -2.20 -1.11 -0.66
C ASP A 52 -0.88 -0.94 0.11
N ARG A 53 -0.83 0.03 1.05
CA ARG A 53 0.33 0.25 1.93
C ARG A 53 0.57 -0.91 2.90
N ALA A 54 -0.50 -1.56 3.37
CA ALA A 54 -0.43 -2.76 4.22
C ALA A 54 -0.02 -4.02 3.44
N GLY A 55 0.14 -3.92 2.12
CA GLY A 55 0.40 -5.08 1.25
C GLY A 55 -0.82 -5.98 1.07
N VAL A 56 -2.00 -5.56 1.53
CA VAL A 56 -3.27 -6.24 1.32
C VAL A 56 -3.80 -5.81 -0.04
N THR A 57 -3.24 -6.40 -1.09
CA THR A 57 -3.72 -6.15 -2.44
C THR A 57 -5.11 -6.78 -2.60
N LYS A 58 -5.96 -6.17 -3.45
CA LYS A 58 -7.18 -6.85 -3.91
C LYS A 58 -6.75 -8.22 -4.43
N ALA A 59 -7.17 -9.28 -3.74
CA ALA A 59 -6.89 -10.65 -4.14
C ALA A 59 -7.14 -10.77 -5.65
N LYS A 60 -6.23 -11.46 -6.35
CA LYS A 60 -6.33 -11.74 -7.80
C LYS A 60 -7.80 -11.91 -8.14
N GLN A 61 -8.31 -11.15 -9.12
CA GLN A 61 -9.64 -11.43 -9.67
C GLN A 61 -9.58 -12.83 -10.28
N THR A 62 -9.86 -13.81 -9.44
CA THR A 62 -9.93 -15.21 -9.80
C THR A 62 -11.23 -15.33 -10.57
N SER A 63 -11.14 -15.82 -11.81
CA SER A 63 -12.33 -16.04 -12.62
C SER A 63 -13.28 -16.96 -11.84
N THR A 64 -14.58 -16.79 -12.04
CA THR A 64 -15.59 -17.66 -11.41
C THR A 64 -15.33 -19.14 -11.69
N ALA A 65 -14.65 -19.47 -12.79
CA ALA A 65 -14.21 -20.82 -13.12
C ALA A 65 -13.11 -21.34 -12.17
N VAL A 66 -12.12 -20.52 -11.82
CA VAL A 66 -11.06 -20.89 -10.87
C VAL A 66 -11.62 -20.94 -9.45
N ALA A 67 -12.44 -19.96 -9.05
CA ALA A 67 -13.14 -19.99 -7.77
C ALA A 67 -14.02 -21.25 -7.62
N LYS A 68 -14.74 -21.64 -8.68
CA LYS A 68 -15.52 -22.88 -8.69
C LYS A 68 -14.64 -24.09 -8.52
N ARG A 69 -13.49 -24.18 -9.19
CA ARG A 69 -12.56 -25.31 -9.08
C ARG A 69 -12.00 -25.47 -7.66
N ASP A 70 -11.62 -24.35 -7.05
CA ASP A 70 -11.03 -24.34 -5.70
C ASP A 70 -12.08 -24.65 -4.62
N VAL A 71 -13.34 -24.27 -4.84
CA VAL A 71 -14.46 -24.54 -3.91
C VAL A 71 -15.12 -25.90 -4.16
N SER A 72 -15.19 -26.38 -5.41
CA SER A 72 -15.80 -27.66 -5.79
C SER A 72 -14.89 -28.86 -5.53
N GLY A 73 -13.59 -28.63 -5.28
CA GLY A 73 -12.61 -29.71 -5.10
C GLY A 73 -12.34 -30.51 -6.37
N GLU A 74 -12.77 -30.01 -7.54
CA GLU A 74 -12.56 -30.67 -8.83
C GLU A 74 -11.12 -30.47 -9.31
N HIS A 75 -10.18 -31.13 -8.63
CA HIS A 75 -9.02 -31.67 -9.31
C HIS A 75 -9.56 -32.68 -10.33
N GLN A 76 -9.71 -32.26 -11.59
CA GLN A 76 -9.76 -33.21 -12.68
C GLN A 76 -8.39 -33.87 -12.72
N ASP A 77 -8.28 -34.98 -11.99
CA ASP A 77 -7.28 -36.00 -12.20
C ASP A 77 -7.60 -36.60 -13.58
N THR A 78 -7.19 -35.88 -14.64
CA THR A 78 -7.14 -36.46 -15.97
C THR A 78 -5.99 -37.45 -15.95
N GLY A 79 -6.28 -38.62 -15.39
CA GLY A 79 -5.52 -39.83 -15.59
C GLY A 79 -5.45 -40.09 -17.09
N LEU A 80 -4.37 -39.63 -17.71
CA LEU A 80 -3.97 -40.08 -19.03
C LEU A 80 -2.94 -41.19 -18.82
N PRO A 81 -3.24 -42.43 -19.25
CA PRO A 81 -2.24 -43.48 -19.30
C PRO A 81 -1.40 -43.31 -20.58
N PHE A 82 -0.09 -43.16 -20.43
CA PHE A 82 0.95 -43.79 -21.25
C PHE A 82 2.23 -43.95 -20.43
#